data_AF-A0A7W0NYT9-F1
#
_entry.id   AF-A0A7W0NYT9-F1
#
_cell.length_a   1.000
_cell.length_b   1.000
_cell.length_c   1.000
_cell.angle_alpha   90.00
_cell.angle_beta   90.00
_cell.angle_gamma   90.00
#
_symmetry.space_group_name_H-M   'P 1'
#
loop_
_entity.id
_entity.type
_entity.pdbx_description
1 polymer ?
#
loop_
_entity_poly.entity_id
_entity_poly.type
_entity_poly.pdbx_seq_one_letter_code
_entity_poly.pdbx_strand_id
1 'polypeptide(L)' 'MRRTSVELDDQLLEKVQRVLRTSGVKDTIETAFQEVLRADMRRRLAARIRDGRGVDRGDEILRASRQWQ' A
#
# COMPACT_ATOMS: atom_id res chain seq x y z
N MET A 1 -17.79 -11.50 6.29
CA MET A 1 -17.35 -12.11 5.01
C MET A 1 -18.54 -12.19 4.06
N ARG A 2 -18.36 -11.83 2.80
CA ARG A 2 -19.36 -11.99 1.73
C ARG A 2 -18.92 -13.14 0.83
N ARG A 3 -19.83 -14.05 0.47
CA ARG A 3 -19.57 -15.12 -0.51
C ARG A 3 -20.01 -14.65 -1.88
N THR A 4 -19.20 -14.87 -2.90
CA THR A 4 -19.47 -14.46 -4.28
C THR A 4 -18.84 -15.49 -5.20
N SER A 5 -19.57 -15.91 -6.24
CA SER A 5 -19.02 -16.75 -7.30
C SER A 5 -18.37 -15.85 -8.34
N VAL A 6 -17.16 -16.17 -8.76
CA VAL A 6 -16.41 -15.44 -9.79
C VAL A 6 -15.72 -16.46 -10.68
N GLU A 7 -15.63 -16.15 -11.98
CA GLU A 7 -14.83 -16.93 -12.92
C GLU A 7 -13.42 -16.35 -12.94
N LEU A 8 -12.42 -17.24 -12.92
CA LEU A 8 -11.01 -16.88 -12.92
C LEU A 8 -10.32 -17.62 -14.05
N ASP A 9 -9.39 -16.95 -14.72
CA ASP A 9 -8.46 -17.61 -15.64
C ASP A 9 -7.45 -18.40 -14.82
N ASP A 10 -7.43 -19.73 -14.99
CA ASP A 10 -6.57 -20.63 -14.22
C ASP A 10 -5.07 -20.36 -14.45
N GLN A 11 -4.67 -20.00 -15.67
CA GLN A 11 -3.27 -19.71 -15.97
C GLN A 11 -2.82 -18.42 -15.30
N LEU A 12 -3.68 -17.41 -15.25
CA LEU A 12 -3.43 -16.17 -14.53
C LEU A 12 -3.39 -16.42 -13.01
N LEU A 13 -4.35 -17.19 -12.49
CA LEU A 13 -4.41 -17.56 -11.08
C LEU A 13 -3.13 -18.26 -10.64
N GLU A 14 -2.66 -19.25 -11.40
CA GLU A 14 -1.41 -19.94 -11.08
C GLU A 14 -0.19 -19.01 -11.08
N LYS A 15 -0.11 -18.08 -12.04
CA LYS A 15 0.99 -17.10 -12.08
C LYS A 15 0.96 -16.21 -10.84
N VAL A 16 -0.21 -15.71 -10.47
CA VAL A 16 -0.39 -14.86 -9.28
C VAL A 16 -0.08 -15.66 -8.01
N GLN A 17 -0.51 -16.92 -7.93
CA GLN A 17 -0.19 -17.83 -6.82
C GLN A 17 1.31 -18.01 -6.64
N ARG A 18 2.06 -18.18 -7.73
CA ARG A 18 3.53 -18.26 -7.68
C ARG A 18 4.16 -16.96 -7.20
N VAL A 19 3.69 -15.80 -7.69
CA VAL A 19 4.19 -14.48 -7.27
C VAL A 19 3.91 -14.23 -5.79
N LEU A 20 2.69 -14.49 -5.34
CA LEU A 20 2.25 -14.25 -3.96
C LEU A 20 2.60 -15.38 -2.99
N ARG A 21 3.15 -16.50 -3.50
CA ARG A 21 3.45 -17.73 -2.75
C ARG A 21 2.23 -18.25 -1.97
N THR A 22 1.09 -18.30 -2.65
CA THR A 22 -0.19 -18.80 -2.11
C THR A 22 -0.64 -20.04 -2.89
N SER A 23 -1.43 -20.91 -2.27
CA SER A 23 -1.92 -22.16 -2.86
C SER A 23 -3.44 -22.21 -3.04
N GLY A 24 -4.21 -21.48 -2.22
CA GLY A 24 -5.67 -21.45 -2.27
C GLY A 24 -6.20 -20.17 -2.92
N VAL A 25 -7.26 -20.28 -3.74
CA VAL A 25 -7.88 -19.15 -4.45
C VAL A 25 -8.24 -18.00 -3.51
N LYS A 26 -8.86 -18.33 -2.37
CA LYS A 26 -9.24 -17.34 -1.36
C LYS A 26 -8.02 -16.57 -0.85
N ASP A 27 -6.99 -17.28 -0.42
CA ASP A 27 -5.79 -16.69 0.17
C ASP A 27 -5.03 -15.86 -0.87
N THR A 28 -5.02 -16.31 -2.13
CA THR A 28 -4.48 -15.54 -3.26
C THR A 28 -5.22 -14.23 -3.45
N ILE A 29 -6.56 -14.25 -3.47
CA ILE A 29 -7.39 -13.04 -3.64
C ILE A 29 -7.19 -12.07 -2.47
N GLU A 30 -7.25 -12.57 -1.22
CA GLU A 30 -7.07 -11.74 -0.03
C GLU A 30 -5.67 -11.11 0.00
N THR A 31 -4.64 -11.89 -0.32
CA THR A 31 -3.26 -11.38 -0.39
C THR A 31 -3.09 -10.38 -1.54
N ALA A 32 -3.70 -10.63 -2.69
CA ALA A 32 -3.66 -9.70 -3.82
C ALA A 32 -4.28 -8.35 -3.48
N PHE A 33 -5.43 -8.34 -2.78
CA PHE A 33 -6.04 -7.09 -2.30
C PHE A 33 -5.13 -6.32 -1.36
N GLN A 34 -4.48 -7.02 -0.41
CA GLN A 34 -3.52 -6.39 0.49
C GLN A 34 -2.33 -5.81 -0.27
N GLU A 35 -1.79 -6.51 -1.27
CA GLU A 35 -0.68 -6.02 -2.07
C GLU A 35 -1.05 -4.78 -2.89
N VAL A 36 -2.26 -4.70 -3.44
CA VAL A 36 -2.75 -3.50 -4.13
C VAL A 36 -2.80 -2.31 -3.17
N LEU A 37 -3.33 -2.49 -1.97
CA LEU A 37 -3.37 -1.44 -0.95
C LEU A 37 -1.97 -0.99 -0.52
N ARG A 38 -1.06 -1.95 -0.27
CA ARG A 38 0.34 -1.65 0.06
C ARG A 38 1.04 -0.88 -1.06
N ALA A 39 0.81 -1.28 -2.31
CA ALA A 39 1.36 -0.58 -3.47
C ALA A 39 0.83 0.86 -3.57
N ASP A 40 -0.45 1.07 -3.31
CA ASP A 40 -1.04 2.40 -3.27
C ASP A 40 -0.46 3.28 -2.17
N MET A 41 -0.32 2.74 -0.95
CA MET A 41 0.32 3.44 0.17
C MET A 41 1.76 3.85 -0.17
N ARG A 42 2.55 2.94 -0.76
CA ARG A 42 3.93 3.25 -1.22
C ARG A 42 3.93 4.38 -2.26
N ARG A 43 3.01 4.37 -3.23
CA ARG A 43 2.89 5.43 -4.24
C ARG A 43 2.55 6.78 -3.61
N ARG A 44 1.57 6.82 -2.70
CA ARG A 44 1.18 8.05 -2.00
C ARG A 44 2.31 8.59 -1.14
N LEU A 45 3.03 7.73 -0.43
CA LEU A 45 4.18 8.13 0.37
C LEU A 45 5.28 8.73 -0.52
N ALA A 46 5.61 8.07 -1.64
CA ALA A 46 6.60 8.58 -2.58
C ALA A 46 6.20 9.95 -3.16
N ALA A 47 4.92 10.14 -3.50
CA ALA A 47 4.39 11.41 -3.97
C ALA A 47 4.50 12.50 -2.88
N ARG A 48 4.14 12.18 -1.63
CA ARG A 48 4.27 13.09 -0.49
C ARG A 48 5.71 13.54 -0.26
N ILE A 49 6.66 12.62 -0.31
CA ILE A 49 8.10 12.92 -0.18
C ILE A 49 8.55 13.83 -1.32
N ARG A 50 8.19 13.51 -2.57
CA ARG A 50 8.53 14.32 -3.75
C ARG A 50 7.98 15.74 -3.66
N ASP A 51 6.74 15.88 -3.22
CA ASP A 51 6.04 17.17 -3.12
C ASP A 51 6.43 17.95 -1.84
N GLY A 52 7.27 17.38 -0.98
CA GLY A 52 7.62 17.96 0.33
C GLY A 52 6.45 18.03 1.31
N ARG A 53 5.34 17.32 1.04
CA ARG A 53 4.12 17.30 1.86
C ARG A 53 4.21 16.21 2.93
N GLY A 54 4.77 16.56 4.10
CA GLY A 54 4.94 15.67 5.24
C GLY A 54 6.36 15.54 5.77
N VAL A 55 7.31 16.26 5.16
CA VAL A 55 8.44 16.78 5.91
C VAL A 55 7.89 18.07 6.51
N ASP A 56 7.55 18.06 7.81
CA ASP A 56 7.36 19.33 8.51
C ASP A 56 8.62 20.15 8.23
N ARG A 57 8.49 21.17 7.38
CA ARG A 57 9.56 22.12 7.19
C ARG A 57 9.76 22.69 8.58
N GLY A 58 10.91 22.33 9.15
CA GLY A 58 11.32 22.71 10.48
C GLY A 58 11.10 24.18 10.76
N ASP A 59 10.98 25.07 9.78
CA ASP A 59 10.80 26.51 9.97
C ASP A 59 9.66 26.93 10.91
N GLU A 60 8.52 26.26 10.99
CA GLU A 60 7.49 26.61 12.01
C GLU A 60 7.83 26.06 13.40
N ILE A 61 8.27 24.81 13.49
CA ILE A 61 8.69 24.18 14.75
C ILE A 61 9.97 24.83 15.32
N LEU A 62 10.92 25.19 14.46
CA LEU A 62 12.16 25.91 14.75
C LEU A 62 11.88 27.36 15.12
N ARG A 63 10.89 28.02 14.51
CA ARG A 63 10.45 29.35 14.95
C ARG A 63 9.77 29.28 16.31
N ALA A 64 8.95 28.27 16.57
CA ALA A 64 8.30 28.07 17.87
C ALA A 64 9.30 27.74 18.97
N SER A 65 10.34 26.93 18.72
CA SER A 65 11.35 26.56 19.73
C SER A 65 12.26 27.72 20.14
N ARG A 66 12.51 28.68 19.24
CA ARG A 66 13.28 29.91 19.55
C ARG A 66 12.53 30.91 20.42
N GLN A 67 11.21 30.75 20.62
CA GLN A 67 10.41 31.63 21.48
C GLN A 67 10.50 31.26 22.96
N TRP A 68 11.12 30.12 23.28
CA TRP A 68 11.34 29.64 24.65
C TRP A 68 12.80 29.82 25.12
N GLN A 69 13.61 30.59 24.38
CA GLN A 69 14.95 31.03 24.78
C GLN A 69 14.97 32.51 25.13
#